data_AF-A0AAV1JGU8-F1
#
_entry.id   AF-A0AAV1JGU8-F1
#
_cell.length_a   1.000
_cell.length_b   1.000
_cell.length_c   1.000
_cell.angle_alpha   90.00
_cell.angle_beta   90.00
_cell.angle_gamma   90.00
#
_symmetry.space_group_name_H-M   'P 1'
#
loop_
_entity.id
_entity.type
_entity.pdbx_description
1 polymer ?
#
loop_
_entity_poly.entity_id
_entity_poly.type
_entity_poly.pdbx_seq_one_letter_code
_entity_poly.pdbx_strand_id
1 'polypeptide(L)'
;MSSQDADETEEDMYVFVEFDDSVNIDKYRNVHVLGIDSENPIVQLDDTFFLGTYESPLGTHMFFEDDPFAQTNDPLFDKLPEKNLKYINKSRKTIKAEHVYVKAKEENEQEQQQPVDKQNDIKPVTFSSIAEAVEKFKKDWKRSYPDIFNDNKE
;
A
#
# COMPACT_ATOMS: atom_id res chain seq x y z
N MET A 1 14.07 19.38 33.28
CA MET A 1 14.00 19.65 31.84
C MET A 1 15.39 19.48 31.26
N SER A 2 15.63 18.37 30.56
CA SER A 2 16.61 18.25 29.48
C SER A 2 16.09 17.17 28.52
N SER A 3 16.03 17.57 27.27
CA SER A 3 15.50 16.95 26.05
C SER A 3 15.89 15.47 25.90
N GLN A 4 14.98 14.55 25.60
CA GLN A 4 14.48 14.21 24.26
C GLN A 4 15.61 13.90 23.27
N ASP A 5 16.19 12.70 23.39
CA ASP A 5 16.74 11.94 22.28
C ASP A 5 16.06 10.57 22.35
N ALA A 6 14.91 10.47 21.68
CA ALA A 6 14.31 9.18 21.38
C ALA A 6 15.11 8.63 20.19
N ASP A 7 15.96 7.64 20.43
CA ASP A 7 16.63 6.89 19.38
C ASP A 7 15.56 6.33 18.43
N GLU A 8 15.35 7.02 17.29
CA GLU A 8 14.56 6.53 16.16
C GLU A 8 15.29 5.30 15.61
N THR A 9 14.95 4.14 16.15
CA THR A 9 15.53 2.87 15.72
C THR A 9 14.70 2.39 14.53
N GLU A 10 15.28 2.38 13.33
CA GLU A 10 14.64 1.78 12.16
C GLU A 10 14.48 0.27 12.40
N GLU A 11 13.23 -0.21 12.44
CA GLU A 11 12.91 -1.63 12.61
C GLU A 11 12.65 -2.26 11.24
N ASP A 12 13.58 -3.11 10.77
CA ASP A 12 13.40 -3.89 9.54
C ASP A 12 12.33 -4.98 9.73
N MET A 13 11.41 -5.08 8.77
CA MET A 13 10.35 -6.08 8.78
C MET A 13 10.40 -6.99 7.55
N TYR A 14 10.34 -8.30 7.79
CA TYR A 14 10.32 -9.32 6.75
C TYR A 14 8.90 -9.81 6.53
N VAL A 15 8.45 -9.83 5.28
CA VAL A 15 7.13 -10.33 4.87
C VAL A 15 7.33 -11.51 3.93
N PHE A 16 6.65 -12.62 4.21
CA PHE A 16 6.65 -13.79 3.34
C PHE A 16 5.55 -13.64 2.29
N VAL A 17 5.89 -13.77 1.01
CA VAL A 17 4.91 -13.76 -0.08
C VAL A 17 4.79 -15.18 -0.62
N GLU A 18 3.59 -15.74 -0.51
CA GLU A 18 3.25 -17.08 -0.98
C GLU A 18 2.53 -16.99 -2.33
N PHE A 19 3.04 -17.70 -3.33
CA PHE A 19 2.43 -17.84 -4.64
C PHE A 19 1.88 -19.26 -4.80
N ASP A 20 0.90 -19.43 -5.69
CA ASP A 20 0.42 -20.75 -6.10
C ASP A 20 1.54 -21.60 -6.72
N ASP A 21 1.51 -22.92 -6.50
CA ASP A 21 2.51 -23.88 -6.96
C ASP A 21 2.74 -23.85 -8.49
N SER A 22 1.76 -23.37 -9.26
CA SER A 22 1.88 -23.22 -10.71
C SER A 22 2.79 -22.07 -11.14
N VAL A 23 3.14 -21.15 -10.23
CA VAL A 23 3.96 -19.97 -10.50
C VAL A 23 5.44 -20.33 -10.36
N ASN A 24 6.15 -20.36 -11.48
CA ASN A 24 7.61 -20.53 -11.47
C ASN A 24 8.28 -19.15 -11.32
N ILE A 25 8.66 -18.81 -10.09
CA ILE A 25 9.24 -17.50 -9.71
C ILE A 25 10.61 -17.28 -10.37
N ASP A 26 11.41 -18.33 -10.56
CA ASP A 26 12.77 -18.25 -11.12
C ASP A 26 12.82 -17.75 -12.57
N LYS A 27 11.68 -17.72 -13.26
CA LYS A 27 11.58 -17.20 -14.64
C LYS A 27 11.55 -15.68 -14.69
N TYR A 28 11.15 -15.02 -13.61
CA TYR A 28 11.01 -13.58 -13.58
C TYR A 28 12.33 -12.90 -13.19
N ARG A 29 12.56 -11.69 -13.71
CA ARG A 29 13.79 -10.94 -13.44
C ARG A 29 13.57 -9.73 -12.56
N ASN A 30 12.43 -9.07 -12.70
CA ASN A 30 12.10 -7.86 -11.97
C ASN A 30 10.94 -8.12 -11.01
N VAL A 31 11.10 -7.64 -9.78
CA VAL A 31 10.10 -7.74 -8.72
C VAL A 31 9.80 -6.33 -8.22
N HIS A 32 8.53 -5.95 -8.30
CA HIS A 32 8.04 -4.69 -7.76
C HIS A 32 6.88 -4.96 -6.81
N VAL A 33 6.84 -4.23 -5.70
CA VAL A 33 5.75 -4.33 -4.72
C VAL A 33 5.16 -2.94 -4.53
N LEU A 34 3.86 -2.80 -4.71
CA LEU A 34 3.13 -1.55 -4.55
C LEU A 34 2.15 -1.67 -3.38
N GLY A 35 2.14 -0.64 -2.54
CA GLY A 35 1.18 -0.53 -1.43
C GLY A 35 1.36 -1.64 -0.40
N ILE A 36 2.59 -1.93 0.04
CA ILE A 36 2.84 -2.94 1.08
C ILE A 36 2.02 -2.66 2.34
N ASP A 37 1.85 -1.40 2.73
CA ASP A 37 1.05 -1.02 3.91
C ASP A 37 -0.47 -0.96 3.64
N SER A 38 -0.91 -1.29 2.43
CA SER A 38 -2.33 -1.33 2.07
C SER A 38 -2.97 -2.68 2.38
N GLU A 39 -4.30 -2.75 2.39
CA GLU A 39 -5.03 -4.01 2.60
C GLU A 39 -4.75 -5.06 1.52
N ASN A 40 -4.55 -4.61 0.28
CA ASN A 40 -4.32 -5.46 -0.88
C ASN A 40 -3.07 -5.02 -1.65
N PRO A 41 -1.86 -5.40 -1.18
CA PRO A 41 -0.61 -5.06 -1.87
C PRO A 41 -0.57 -5.70 -3.24
N ILE A 42 0.03 -5.03 -4.22
CA ILE A 42 0.22 -5.57 -5.56
C ILE A 42 1.66 -6.01 -5.72
N VAL A 43 1.86 -7.26 -6.10
CA VAL A 43 3.18 -7.81 -6.47
C VAL A 43 3.23 -7.95 -7.98
N GLN A 44 4.18 -7.26 -8.61
CA GLN A 44 4.43 -7.34 -10.04
C GLN A 44 5.72 -8.10 -10.29
N LEU A 45 5.62 -9.17 -11.07
CA LEU A 45 6.74 -9.97 -11.55
C LEU A 45 6.85 -9.79 -13.06
N ASP A 46 7.83 -9.01 -13.51
CA ASP A 46 7.92 -8.50 -14.88
C ASP A 46 6.59 -7.89 -15.38
N ASP A 47 5.91 -8.52 -16.33
CA ASP A 47 4.62 -8.07 -16.89
C ASP A 47 3.40 -8.76 -16.25
N THR A 48 3.61 -9.59 -15.23
CA THR A 48 2.57 -10.36 -14.54
C THR A 48 2.23 -9.72 -13.20
N PHE A 49 0.93 -9.62 -12.88
CA PHE A 49 0.44 -8.93 -11.70
C PHE A 49 -0.25 -9.89 -10.74
N PHE A 50 0.02 -9.73 -9.46
CA PHE A 50 -0.58 -10.50 -8.38
C PHE A 50 -1.17 -9.56 -7.35
N LEU A 51 -2.39 -9.86 -6.91
CA LEU A 51 -3.03 -9.18 -5.80
C LEU A 51 -2.77 -9.96 -4.52
N GLY A 52 -2.20 -9.30 -3.54
CA GLY A 52 -1.90 -9.84 -2.24
C GLY A 52 -3.08 -9.72 -1.27
N THR A 53 -3.23 -10.72 -0.41
CA THR A 53 -4.07 -10.66 0.78
C THR A 53 -3.23 -11.01 2.00
N TYR A 54 -3.28 -10.18 3.03
CA TYR A 54 -2.60 -10.47 4.28
C TYR A 54 -3.25 -11.63 5.02
N GLU A 55 -2.45 -12.63 5.38
CA GLU A 55 -2.87 -13.76 6.17
C GLU A 55 -2.09 -13.82 7.50
N SER A 56 -2.77 -14.31 8.54
CA SER A 56 -2.17 -14.55 9.86
C SER A 56 -1.94 -16.05 10.02
N PRO A 57 -0.77 -16.58 9.64
CA PRO A 57 -0.49 -18.01 9.74
C PRO A 57 -0.48 -18.50 11.19
N LEU A 58 -0.89 -19.75 11.38
CA LEU A 58 -0.69 -20.45 12.66
C LEU A 58 0.78 -20.88 12.76
N GLY A 59 1.56 -20.14 13.54
CA GLY A 59 2.97 -20.43 13.78
C GLY A 59 3.89 -19.32 13.30
N THR A 60 5.06 -19.69 12.81
CA THR A 60 6.10 -18.77 12.32
C THR A 60 6.88 -19.46 11.21
N HIS A 61 6.96 -18.81 10.05
CA HIS A 61 7.80 -19.26 8.95
C HIS A 61 9.25 -19.01 9.32
N MET A 62 10.12 -20.00 9.10
CA MET A 62 11.56 -19.89 9.29
C MET A 62 12.26 -20.17 7.97
N PHE A 63 13.25 -19.34 7.65
CA PHE A 63 13.99 -19.38 6.40
C PHE A 63 15.42 -19.80 6.67
N PHE A 64 15.93 -20.69 5.82
CA PHE A 64 17.26 -21.25 5.92
C PHE A 64 17.95 -21.24 4.55
N GLU A 65 19.27 -21.07 4.54
CA GLU A 65 20.13 -21.22 3.36
C GLU A 65 21.09 -22.40 3.56
N ASP A 66 21.61 -22.95 2.46
CA ASP A 66 22.69 -23.92 2.53
C ASP A 66 23.91 -23.30 3.22
N ASP A 67 24.48 -24.02 4.19
CA ASP A 67 25.70 -23.64 4.90
C ASP A 67 26.91 -24.41 4.32
N PRO A 68 27.67 -23.81 3.38
CA PRO A 68 28.84 -24.47 2.81
C PRO A 68 30.02 -24.56 3.80
N PHE A 69 29.95 -23.89 4.94
CA PHE A 69 31.04 -23.80 5.93
C PHE A 69 30.66 -24.43 7.27
N ALA A 70 29.65 -25.31 7.29
CA ALA A 70 29.23 -25.96 8.52
C ALA A 70 30.37 -26.74 9.17
N GLN A 71 30.56 -26.51 10.47
CA GLN A 71 31.59 -27.14 11.28
C GLN A 71 30.96 -27.92 12.42
N THR A 72 31.62 -29.01 12.80
CA THR A 72 31.27 -29.77 14.00
C THR A 72 32.20 -29.38 15.13
N ASN A 73 31.63 -29.19 16.33
CA ASN A 73 32.41 -28.93 17.54
C ASN A 73 33.00 -30.23 18.12
N ASP A 74 32.42 -31.39 17.78
CA ASP A 74 32.86 -32.70 18.24
C ASP A 74 32.95 -33.70 17.07
N PRO A 75 34.07 -33.70 16.32
CA PRO A 75 34.24 -34.60 15.17
C PRO A 75 34.19 -36.10 15.51
N LEU A 76 34.32 -36.48 16.79
CA LEU A 76 34.32 -37.88 17.22
C LEU A 76 32.89 -38.43 17.31
N PHE A 77 31.93 -37.60 17.74
CA PHE A 77 30.54 -38.02 17.96
C PHE A 77 29.55 -37.39 16.98
N ASP A 78 29.84 -36.21 16.44
CA ASP A 78 28.98 -35.51 15.50
C ASP A 78 29.45 -35.73 14.07
N LYS A 79 28.58 -36.36 13.27
CA LYS A 79 28.74 -36.45 11.82
C LYS A 79 27.94 -35.34 11.17
N LEU A 80 28.63 -34.43 10.51
CA LEU A 80 27.99 -33.40 9.68
C LEU A 80 27.14 -34.07 8.59
N PRO A 81 25.85 -33.71 8.47
CA PRO A 81 25.02 -34.09 7.34
C PRO A 81 25.61 -33.62 6.00
N GLU A 82 25.20 -34.27 4.91
CA GLU A 82 25.61 -33.87 3.55
C GLU A 82 25.14 -32.45 3.18
N LYS A 83 23.99 -32.04 3.73
CA LYS A 83 23.46 -30.68 3.59
C LYS A 83 23.26 -30.07 4.97
N ASN A 84 23.93 -28.96 5.20
CA ASN A 84 23.79 -28.16 6.41
C ASN A 84 23.03 -26.89 6.08
N LEU A 85 22.21 -26.44 7.02
CA LEU A 85 21.35 -25.27 6.84
C LEU A 85 21.68 -24.23 7.89
N LYS A 86 21.82 -22.99 7.46
CA LYS A 86 21.99 -21.83 8.35
C LYS A 86 20.69 -21.04 8.39
N TYR A 87 20.26 -20.69 9.59
CA TYR A 87 19.10 -19.84 9.79
C TYR A 87 19.35 -18.44 9.22
N ILE A 88 18.43 -17.96 8.39
CA ILE A 88 18.44 -16.61 7.81
C ILE A 88 17.51 -15.71 8.62
N ASN A 89 16.23 -16.09 8.71
CA ASN A 89 15.21 -15.23 9.30
C ASN A 89 13.92 -15.98 9.63
N LYS A 90 12.96 -15.26 10.22
CA LYS A 90 11.62 -15.74 10.50
C LYS A 90 10.58 -14.64 10.25
N SER A 91 9.40 -15.03 9.81
CA SER A 91 8.28 -14.09 9.70
C SER A 91 6.95 -14.73 10.10
N ARG A 92 6.10 -13.88 10.68
CA ARG A 92 4.69 -14.17 10.92
C ARG A 92 3.77 -13.36 10.00
N LYS A 93 4.32 -12.46 9.17
CA LYS A 93 3.56 -11.69 8.20
C LYS A 93 3.63 -12.41 6.87
N THR A 94 2.46 -12.87 6.42
CA THR A 94 2.32 -13.59 5.16
C THR A 94 1.35 -12.84 4.26
N ILE A 95 1.73 -12.71 3.00
CA ILE A 95 0.87 -12.26 1.91
C ILE A 95 0.64 -13.46 1.00
N LYS A 96 -0.62 -13.82 0.80
CA LYS A 96 -1.00 -14.78 -0.24
C LYS A 96 -1.25 -14.02 -1.55
N ALA A 97 -0.53 -14.37 -2.59
CA ALA A 97 -0.54 -13.68 -3.88
C ALA A 97 -1.38 -14.45 -4.91
N GLU A 98 -2.43 -13.81 -5.43
CA GLU A 98 -3.30 -14.38 -6.46
C GLU A 98 -3.13 -13.65 -7.79
N HIS A 99 -2.98 -14.40 -8.89
CA HIS A 99 -2.75 -13.81 -10.21
C HIS A 99 -3.96 -12.99 -10.69
N VAL A 100 -3.72 -11.78 -11.19
CA VAL A 100 -4.75 -10.87 -11.70
C VAL A 100 -4.38 -10.29 -13.06
N TYR A 101 -5.41 -10.04 -13.88
CA TYR A 101 -5.25 -9.35 -15.16
C TYR A 101 -5.64 -7.89 -15.03
N VAL A 102 -4.76 -7.00 -15.49
CA VAL A 102 -5.01 -5.57 -15.52
C VAL A 102 -5.89 -5.25 -16.72
N LYS A 103 -6.97 -4.50 -16.47
CA LYS A 103 -7.81 -3.93 -17.53
C LYS A 103 -7.53 -2.44 -17.62
N ALA A 104 -7.41 -1.93 -18.85
CA ALA A 104 -7.36 -0.50 -19.06
C ALA A 104 -8.63 0.13 -18.45
N LYS A 105 -8.45 1.21 -17.69
CA LYS A 105 -9.59 1.96 -17.17
C LYS A 105 -10.25 2.63 -18.38
N GLU A 106 -11.46 2.21 -18.73
CA GLU A 106 -12.27 2.93 -19.71
C GLU A 106 -12.58 4.31 -19.15
N GLU A 107 -12.40 5.36 -19.97
CA GLU A 107 -12.81 6.73 -19.67
C GLU A 107 -14.35 6.84 -19.73
N ASN A 108 -15.03 6.08 -18.87
CA ASN A 108 -16.42 6.34 -18.55
C ASN A 108 -16.42 7.13 -17.22
N GLU A 109 -16.83 8.39 -17.29
CA GLU A 109 -16.95 9.35 -16.20
C GLU A 109 -18.02 8.94 -15.16
N GLN A 110 -17.86 7.79 -14.52
CA GLN A 110 -18.62 7.40 -13.34
C GLN A 110 -17.65 6.78 -12.33
N GLU A 111 -16.94 7.66 -11.62
CA GLU A 111 -16.27 7.30 -10.39
C GLU A 111 -17.30 6.68 -9.44
N GLN A 112 -17.10 5.41 -9.08
CA GLN A 112 -17.83 4.77 -8.00
C GLN A 112 -17.43 5.46 -6.69
N GLN A 113 -18.28 6.40 -6.27
CA GLN A 113 -18.21 7.01 -4.95
C GLN A 113 -18.54 5.93 -3.91
N GLN A 114 -17.72 5.88 -2.85
CA GLN A 114 -18.07 5.29 -1.56
C GLN A 114 -19.44 5.83 -1.09
N PRO A 115 -20.18 5.12 -0.22
CA PRO A 115 -21.52 5.54 0.19
C PRO A 115 -21.41 6.80 1.06
N VAL A 116 -21.53 7.98 0.44
CA VAL A 116 -21.71 9.25 1.13
C VAL A 116 -23.17 9.68 0.95
N ASP A 117 -23.76 10.06 2.08
CA ASP A 117 -25.18 10.31 2.29
C ASP A 117 -25.86 11.17 1.21
N LYS A 118 -27.09 10.76 0.89
CA LYS A 118 -28.00 11.45 -0.02
C LYS A 118 -28.43 12.80 0.54
N GLN A 119 -27.79 13.88 0.08
CA GLN A 119 -28.44 15.16 -0.25
C GLN A 119 -27.38 16.16 -0.68
N ASN A 120 -27.25 16.37 -1.99
CA ASN A 120 -26.87 17.64 -2.60
C ASN A 120 -27.04 17.51 -4.13
N ASP A 121 -28.20 17.91 -4.64
CA ASP A 121 -28.41 18.14 -6.07
C ASP A 121 -27.60 19.37 -6.51
N ILE A 122 -26.28 19.20 -6.71
CA ILE A 122 -25.43 20.25 -7.26
C ILE A 122 -25.67 20.30 -8.76
N LYS A 123 -26.50 21.26 -9.21
CA LYS A 123 -26.68 21.52 -10.63
C LYS A 123 -25.49 22.34 -11.15
N PRO A 124 -24.86 21.93 -12.26
CA PRO A 124 -23.78 22.71 -12.86
C PRO A 124 -24.32 24.07 -13.31
N VAL A 125 -23.71 25.15 -12.80
CA VAL A 125 -24.03 26.52 -13.21
C VAL A 125 -23.10 26.88 -14.35
N THR A 126 -23.67 27.15 -15.52
CA THR A 126 -22.92 27.64 -16.68
C THR A 126 -22.95 29.17 -16.72
N PHE A 127 -21.83 29.77 -17.13
CA PHE A 127 -21.66 31.20 -17.30
C PHE A 127 -21.14 31.48 -18.71
N SER A 128 -21.56 32.58 -19.32
CA SER A 128 -21.11 32.93 -20.67
C SER A 128 -19.71 33.56 -20.68
N SER A 129 -19.26 34.09 -19.54
CA SER A 129 -17.91 34.62 -19.36
C SER A 129 -17.45 34.58 -17.89
N ILE A 130 -16.13 34.67 -17.67
CA ILE A 130 -15.54 34.74 -16.32
C ILE A 130 -16.01 36.01 -15.58
N ALA A 131 -16.14 37.14 -16.29
CA ALA A 131 -16.59 38.39 -15.69
C ALA A 131 -18.02 38.26 -15.10
N GLU A 132 -18.92 37.64 -15.85
CA GLU A 132 -20.30 37.36 -15.41
C GLU A 132 -20.30 36.46 -14.15
N ALA A 133 -19.47 35.41 -14.14
CA ALA A 133 -19.37 34.49 -13.01
C ALA A 133 -18.93 35.21 -11.72
N VAL A 134 -17.93 36.08 -11.83
CA VAL A 134 -17.40 36.87 -10.69
C VAL A 134 -18.44 37.86 -10.17
N GLU A 135 -19.20 38.53 -11.05
CA GLU A 135 -20.24 39.46 -10.63
C GLU A 135 -21.41 38.77 -9.94
N LYS A 136 -21.87 37.65 -10.49
CA LYS A 136 -22.96 36.85 -9.88
C LYS A 136 -22.53 36.35 -8.50
N PHE A 137 -21.32 35.85 -8.38
CA PHE A 137 -20.76 35.41 -7.10
C PHE A 137 -20.71 36.56 -6.08
N LYS A 138 -20.19 37.73 -6.45
CA LYS A 138 -20.15 38.90 -5.56
C LYS A 138 -21.54 39.32 -5.08
N LYS A 139 -22.54 39.25 -5.98
CA LYS A 139 -23.93 39.60 -5.66
C LYS A 139 -24.56 38.60 -4.69
N ASP A 140 -24.40 37.31 -4.94
CA ASP A 140 -24.92 36.24 -4.09
C ASP A 140 -24.23 36.25 -2.72
N TRP A 141 -22.92 36.49 -2.70
CA TRP A 141 -22.14 36.61 -1.47
C TRP A 141 -22.59 37.79 -0.60
N LYS A 142 -22.83 38.97 -1.20
CA LYS A 142 -23.39 40.13 -0.50
C LYS A 142 -24.81 39.89 0.02
N ARG A 143 -25.61 39.11 -0.72
CA ARG A 143 -26.97 38.74 -0.32
C ARG A 143 -26.98 37.80 0.88
N SER A 144 -26.06 36.83 0.92
CA SER A 144 -25.96 35.85 2.01
C SER A 144 -25.31 36.41 3.26
N TYR A 145 -24.48 37.45 3.14
CA TYR A 145 -23.74 38.04 4.25
C TYR A 145 -23.77 39.57 4.22
N PRO A 146 -24.95 40.19 4.43
CA PRO A 146 -25.09 41.65 4.36
C PRO A 146 -24.27 42.37 5.43
N ASP A 147 -24.08 41.74 6.60
CA ASP A 147 -23.37 42.33 7.75
C ASP A 147 -21.87 42.51 7.52
N ILE A 148 -21.28 41.75 6.59
CA ILE A 148 -19.83 41.82 6.28
C ILE A 148 -19.51 43.04 5.40
N PHE A 149 -20.50 43.59 4.69
CA PHE A 149 -20.30 44.70 3.74
C PHE A 149 -20.97 46.01 4.17
N ASN A 150 -21.55 46.05 5.36
CA ASN A 150 -22.00 47.29 5.96
C ASN A 150 -20.79 47.98 6.61
N ASP A 151 -20.03 48.74 5.80
CA ASP A 151 -19.07 49.70 6.35
C ASP A 151 -19.86 50.82 7.08
N ASN A 152 -19.72 50.79 8.40
CA ASN A 152 -20.27 51.67 9.43
C ASN A 152 -20.66 53.09 8.97
N LYS A 153 -21.90 53.50 9.30
CA LYS A 153 -22.22 54.92 9.55
C LYS A 153 -23.23 55.07 10.68
N GLU A 154 -22.70 55.66 11.76
CA GLU A 154 -23.34 56.40 12.87
C GLU A 154 -24.31 55.67 13.81
#